data_AF-A0A967WI74-F1
#
_entry.id   AF-A0A967WI74-F1
#
_cell.length_a   1.000
_cell.length_b   1.000
_cell.length_c   1.000
_cell.angle_alpha   90.00
_cell.angle_beta   90.00
_cell.angle_gamma   90.00
#
_symmetry.space_group_name_H-M   'P 1'
#
loop_
_entity.id
_entity.type
_entity.pdbx_description
1 polymer ?
#
loop_
_entity_poly.entity_id
_entity_poly.type
_entity_poly.pdbx_seq_one_letter_code
_entity_poly.pdbx_strand_id
1 'polypeptide(L)'
;AWSLINVGGYTMILDRSSAADRGRMTGLYQVAFLLGLTISPILGGALTDSLGFRQAVRICAGVSGVGFLVALVALPETRPEVGGKKHPSRDAPGWLGPRDWLRAVRSLDWRILAASYIYLVVLFVNSGVLMSTISLYLEQRWGAMIPVGTKAIGVASLGGVLLALRSALGIVAGPVAGIVSDRVGNRWPVVRVGL
;
A
#
# COMPACT_ATOMS: atom_id res chain seq x y z
N ALA A 1 -12.57 0.71 1.14
CA ALA A 1 -11.87 1.74 1.94
C ALA A 1 -10.45 2.00 1.41
N TRP A 2 -9.56 1.00 1.41
CA TRP A 2 -8.16 1.16 0.98
C TRP A 2 -7.98 1.78 -0.42
N SER A 3 -8.71 1.28 -1.43
CA SER A 3 -8.62 1.81 -2.80
C SER A 3 -9.08 3.26 -2.90
N LEU A 4 -10.08 3.68 -2.11
CA LEU A 4 -10.57 5.06 -2.09
C LEU A 4 -9.53 6.01 -1.50
N ILE A 5 -8.86 5.62 -0.41
CA ILE A 5 -7.81 6.43 0.23
C ILE A 5 -6.60 6.54 -0.70
N ASN A 6 -6.15 5.42 -1.27
CA ASN A 6 -4.96 5.43 -2.12
C ASN A 6 -5.22 6.16 -3.44
N VAL A 7 -6.27 5.79 -4.18
CA VAL A 7 -6.58 6.42 -5.47
C VAL A 7 -6.95 7.88 -5.27
N GLY A 8 -7.81 8.19 -4.28
CA GLY A 8 -8.22 9.55 -3.96
C GLY A 8 -7.07 10.44 -3.51
N GLY A 9 -6.19 9.93 -2.64
CA GLY A 9 -4.99 10.64 -2.19
C GLY A 9 -4.02 10.92 -3.35
N TYR A 10 -3.79 9.93 -4.22
CA TYR A 10 -2.98 10.12 -5.43
C TYR A 10 -3.59 11.16 -6.37
N THR A 11 -4.90 11.14 -6.61
CA THR A 11 -5.55 12.14 -7.46
C THR A 11 -5.47 13.54 -6.85
N MET A 12 -5.65 13.68 -5.53
CA MET A 12 -5.50 14.95 -4.81
C MET A 12 -4.10 15.56 -4.98
N ILE A 13 -3.07 14.73 -4.87
CA ILE A 13 -1.68 15.14 -5.05
C ILE A 13 -1.44 15.55 -6.51
N LEU A 14 -1.98 14.80 -7.46
CA LEU A 14 -1.85 15.09 -8.89
C LEU A 14 -2.55 16.39 -9.30
N ASP A 15 -3.72 16.68 -8.71
CA ASP A 15 -4.48 17.91 -8.96
C ASP A 15 -3.74 19.15 -8.43
N ARG A 16 -3.00 19.02 -7.32
CA ARG A 16 -2.24 20.11 -6.71
C ARG A 16 -0.80 20.25 -7.24
N SER A 17 -0.23 19.23 -7.87
CA SER A 17 1.19 19.22 -8.28
C SER A 17 1.41 19.62 -9.74
N SER A 18 2.42 20.47 -9.95
CA SER A 18 2.93 20.82 -11.28
C SER A 18 3.79 19.68 -11.86
N ALA A 19 4.04 19.68 -13.18
CA ALA A 19 4.87 18.66 -13.83
C ALA A 19 6.31 18.57 -13.26
N ALA A 20 6.84 19.67 -12.71
CA ALA A 20 8.16 19.72 -12.09
C ALA A 20 8.19 19.14 -10.66
N ASP A 21 7.13 19.32 -9.88
CA ASP A 21 7.06 18.87 -8.47
C ASP A 21 6.37 17.51 -8.28
N ARG A 22 5.70 16.99 -9.32
CA ARG A 22 4.87 15.79 -9.24
C ARG A 22 5.62 14.59 -8.67
N GLY A 23 6.85 14.33 -9.14
CA GLY A 23 7.66 13.21 -8.65
C GLY A 23 8.06 13.34 -7.18
N ARG A 24 8.33 14.56 -6.71
CA ARG A 24 8.69 14.84 -5.30
C ARG A 24 7.48 14.65 -4.38
N MET A 25 6.31 15.14 -4.79
CA MET A 25 5.08 15.02 -4.01
C MET A 25 4.56 13.57 -3.96
N THR A 26 4.58 12.84 -5.07
CA THR A 26 4.24 11.41 -5.08
C THR A 26 5.24 10.58 -4.29
N GLY A 27 6.54 10.92 -4.37
CA GLY A 27 7.58 10.30 -3.55
C GLY A 27 7.37 10.50 -2.06
N LEU A 28 7.05 11.73 -1.62
CA LEU A 28 6.75 12.03 -0.22
C LEU A 28 5.55 11.23 0.31
N TYR A 29 4.48 11.13 -0.49
CA TYR A 29 3.32 10.31 -0.17
C TYR A 29 3.67 8.84 -0.04
N GLN A 30 4.49 8.31 -0.97
CA GLN A 30 4.95 6.93 -0.93
C GLN A 30 5.82 6.63 0.30
N VAL A 31 6.66 7.57 0.72
CA VAL A 31 7.47 7.46 1.96
C VAL A 31 6.55 7.42 3.19
N ALA A 32 5.58 8.32 3.29
CA ALA A 32 4.61 8.32 4.38
C ALA A 32 3.82 7.00 4.46
N PHE A 33 3.42 6.46 3.30
CA PHE A 33 2.76 5.16 3.20
C PHE A 33 3.66 4.01 3.69
N LEU A 34 4.91 3.96 3.25
CA LEU A 34 5.89 2.94 3.69
C LEU A 34 6.19 3.01 5.19
N LEU A 35 6.27 4.22 5.75
CA LEU A 35 6.44 4.43 7.18
C LEU A 35 5.26 3.86 7.97
N GLY A 36 4.03 4.14 7.53
CA GLY A 36 2.82 3.56 8.14
C GLY A 36 2.84 2.03 8.12
N LEU A 37 3.21 1.43 6.99
CA LEU A 37 3.34 -0.03 6.85
C LEU A 37 4.42 -0.65 7.74
N THR A 38 5.48 0.11 8.04
CA THR A 38 6.59 -0.38 8.87
C THR A 38 6.28 -0.24 10.36
N ILE A 39 5.67 0.88 10.75
CA ILE A 39 5.42 1.22 12.15
C ILE A 39 4.18 0.49 12.69
N SER A 40 3.15 0.31 11.86
CA SER A 40 1.87 -0.25 12.32
C SER A 40 1.94 -1.69 12.87
N PRO A 41 2.71 -2.64 12.31
CA PRO A 41 2.76 -4.00 12.84
C PRO A 41 3.51 -4.07 14.18
N ILE A 42 4.54 -3.23 14.34
CA ILE A 42 5.33 -3.14 15.57
C ILE A 42 4.46 -2.59 16.70
N LEU A 43 3.78 -1.46 16.46
CA LEU A 43 2.88 -0.87 17.44
C LEU A 43 1.65 -1.76 17.69
N GLY A 44 1.06 -2.31 16.64
CA GLY A 44 -0.12 -3.17 16.73
C GLY A 44 0.15 -4.48 17.47
N GLY A 45 1.30 -5.12 17.22
CA GLY A 45 1.74 -6.31 17.94
C GLY A 45 1.98 -6.03 19.41
N ALA A 46 2.77 -5.00 19.73
CA ALA A 46 3.05 -4.62 21.12
C ALA A 46 1.77 -4.24 21.89
N LEU A 47 0.82 -3.56 21.25
CA LEU A 47 -0.45 -3.17 21.86
C LEU A 47 -1.36 -4.38 22.09
N THR A 48 -1.38 -5.32 21.15
CA THR A 48 -2.17 -6.56 21.27
C THR A 48 -1.62 -7.47 22.36
N ASP A 49 -0.29 -7.57 22.47
CA ASP A 49 0.38 -8.40 23.49
C ASP A 49 0.21 -7.84 24.91
N SER A 50 0.16 -6.51 25.06
CA SER A 50 0.05 -5.85 26.38
C SER A 50 -1.38 -5.66 26.87
N LEU A 51 -2.32 -5.31 25.98
CA LEU A 51 -3.70 -4.95 26.36
C LEU A 51 -4.75 -5.97 25.90
N GLY A 52 -4.32 -7.01 25.17
CA GLY A 52 -5.21 -7.97 24.52
C GLY A 52 -5.87 -7.42 23.25
N PHE A 53 -6.31 -8.33 22.39
CA PHE A 53 -6.84 -8.03 21.05
C PHE A 53 -8.00 -7.02 21.05
N ARG A 54 -8.96 -7.16 21.99
CA ARG A 54 -10.17 -6.34 22.00
C ARG A 54 -9.91 -4.86 22.30
N GLN A 55 -8.97 -4.57 23.20
CA GLN A 55 -8.61 -3.18 23.53
C GLN A 55 -7.70 -2.57 22.47
N ALA A 56 -6.77 -3.35 21.91
CA ALA A 56 -5.93 -2.91 20.80
C ALA A 56 -6.77 -2.44 19.59
N VAL A 57 -7.79 -3.21 19.20
CA VAL A 57 -8.69 -2.84 18.09
C VAL A 57 -9.45 -1.53 18.37
N ARG A 58 -9.91 -1.29 19.61
CA ARG A 58 -10.58 -0.04 19.99
C ARG A 58 -9.66 1.17 19.89
N ILE A 59 -8.41 1.03 20.31
CA ILE A 59 -7.40 2.08 20.18
C ILE A 59 -7.13 2.38 18.70
N CYS A 60 -6.94 1.36 17.87
CA CYS A 60 -6.77 1.52 16.42
C CYS A 60 -7.98 2.21 15.76
N ALA A 61 -9.19 1.85 16.19
CA ALA A 61 -10.42 2.50 15.73
C ALA A 61 -10.48 3.97 16.15
N GLY A 62 -10.10 4.30 17.39
CA GLY A 62 -10.02 5.66 17.89
C GLY A 62 -9.02 6.51 17.11
N VAL A 63 -7.80 6.00 16.89
CA VAL A 63 -6.77 6.68 16.08
C VAL A 63 -7.25 6.92 14.65
N SER A 64 -7.91 5.93 14.05
CA SER A 64 -8.51 6.07 12.71
C SER A 64 -9.62 7.12 12.68
N GLY A 65 -10.44 7.17 13.73
CA GLY A 65 -11.50 8.18 13.89
C GLY A 65 -10.94 9.60 14.02
N VAL A 66 -9.86 9.79 14.78
CA VAL A 66 -9.16 11.08 14.86
C VAL A 66 -8.61 11.47 13.49
N GLY A 67 -7.99 10.54 12.77
CA GLY A 67 -7.51 10.79 11.41
C GLY A 67 -8.63 11.22 10.45
N PHE A 68 -9.81 10.61 10.58
CA PHE A 68 -11.00 10.99 9.82
C PHE A 68 -11.48 12.40 10.19
N LEU A 69 -11.53 12.76 11.47
CA LEU A 69 -11.90 14.11 11.91
C LEU A 69 -10.92 15.17 11.42
N VAL A 70 -9.62 14.89 11.49
CA VAL A 70 -8.58 15.78 10.94
C VAL A 70 -8.77 15.95 9.43
N ALA A 71 -9.04 14.86 8.70
CA ALA A 71 -9.34 14.96 7.28
C ALA A 71 -10.59 15.79 6.99
N LEU A 72 -11.65 15.68 7.81
CA LEU A 72 -12.86 16.49 7.61
C LEU A 72 -12.63 17.99 7.81
N VAL A 73 -11.76 18.38 8.74
CA VAL A 73 -11.55 19.80 9.08
C VAL A 73 -10.42 20.42 8.25
N ALA A 74 -9.33 19.67 8.02
CA ALA A 74 -8.10 20.20 7.46
C ALA A 74 -7.97 19.97 5.95
N LEU A 75 -8.76 19.08 5.35
CA LEU A 75 -8.67 18.77 3.92
C LEU A 75 -9.56 19.74 3.13
N PRO A 76 -8.99 20.73 2.42
CA PRO A 76 -9.77 21.65 1.61
C PRO A 76 -10.27 20.91 0.37
N GLU A 77 -11.43 21.31 -0.16
CA GLU A 77 -11.90 20.82 -1.45
C GLU A 77 -10.85 21.15 -2.52
N THR A 78 -10.16 20.14 -3.02
CA THR A 78 -9.09 20.29 -4.03
C THR A 78 -9.61 20.35 -5.45
N ARG A 79 -10.93 20.21 -5.66
CA ARG A 79 -11.52 20.45 -6.97
C ARG A 79 -11.28 21.91 -7.36
N PRO A 80 -10.71 22.18 -8.54
CA PRO A 80 -10.58 23.55 -9.01
C PRO A 80 -11.99 24.14 -9.21
N GLU A 81 -12.40 25.08 -8.37
CA GLU A 81 -13.48 26.02 -8.70
C GLU A 81 -12.97 26.99 -9.77
N VAL A 82 -12.66 26.49 -10.96
CA VAL A 82 -12.39 27.35 -12.11
C VAL A 82 -13.75 27.76 -12.68
N GLY A 83 -14.15 28.98 -12.32
CA GLY A 83 -15.33 29.62 -12.87
C GLY A 83 -15.41 29.51 -14.40
N GLY A 84 -16.61 29.21 -14.89
CA GLY A 84 -17.14 29.86 -16.09
C GLY A 84 -16.48 29.58 -17.44
N LYS A 85 -15.69 28.53 -17.62
CA LYS A 85 -15.37 28.03 -18.97
C LYS A 85 -15.83 26.59 -19.10
N LYS A 86 -17.03 26.43 -19.67
CA LYS A 86 -17.47 25.18 -20.30
C LYS A 86 -16.38 24.77 -21.28
N HIS A 87 -15.43 23.95 -20.84
CA HIS A 87 -14.69 23.12 -21.78
C HIS A 87 -15.76 22.34 -22.54
N PRO A 88 -15.73 22.32 -23.89
CA PRO A 88 -16.65 21.49 -24.64
C PRO A 88 -16.50 20.10 -24.08
N SER A 89 -17.61 19.53 -23.61
CA SER A 89 -17.70 18.23 -23.00
C SER A 89 -16.97 17.21 -23.87
N ARG A 90 -15.69 16.97 -23.57
CA ARG A 90 -15.08 15.68 -23.85
C ARG A 90 -15.79 14.77 -22.88
N ASP A 91 -16.80 14.10 -23.42
CA ASP A 91 -17.53 12.96 -22.90
C ASP A 91 -17.41 12.85 -21.38
N ALA A 92 -18.47 13.30 -20.68
CA ALA A 92 -18.67 12.94 -19.29
C ALA A 92 -18.26 11.46 -19.14
N PRO A 93 -17.45 11.08 -18.13
CA PRO A 93 -17.06 9.69 -17.95
C PRO A 93 -18.31 8.91 -17.60
N GLY A 94 -19.07 8.54 -18.61
CA GLY A 94 -20.17 7.61 -18.54
C GLY A 94 -19.56 6.35 -17.99
N TRP A 95 -20.23 5.78 -17.00
CA TRP A 95 -19.94 4.44 -16.52
C TRP A 95 -19.61 3.55 -17.72
N LEU A 96 -18.35 3.15 -17.88
CA LEU A 96 -17.91 2.39 -19.05
C LEU A 96 -18.82 1.17 -19.15
N GLY A 97 -19.59 1.08 -20.23
CA GLY A 97 -20.45 -0.07 -20.45
C GLY A 97 -19.59 -1.34 -20.43
N PRO A 98 -20.15 -2.51 -20.06
CA PRO A 98 -19.38 -3.75 -19.99
C PRO A 98 -18.62 -4.06 -21.29
N ARG A 99 -19.17 -3.62 -22.44
CA ARG A 99 -18.56 -3.74 -23.77
C ARG A 99 -17.37 -2.80 -23.98
N ASP A 100 -17.39 -1.60 -23.42
CA ASP A 100 -16.30 -0.62 -23.54
C ASP A 100 -15.16 -0.98 -22.60
N TRP A 101 -15.49 -1.49 -21.42
CA TRP A 101 -14.51 -2.10 -20.52
C TRP A 101 -13.84 -3.32 -21.17
N LEU A 102 -14.62 -4.21 -21.80
CA LEU A 102 -14.06 -5.36 -22.53
C LEU A 102 -13.12 -4.91 -23.65
N ARG A 103 -13.50 -3.88 -24.42
CA ARG A 103 -12.66 -3.34 -25.50
C ARG A 103 -11.40 -2.68 -24.97
N ALA A 104 -11.51 -1.91 -23.88
CA ALA A 104 -10.38 -1.31 -23.21
C ALA A 104 -9.42 -2.41 -22.76
N VAL A 105 -9.88 -3.41 -21.99
CA VAL A 105 -9.08 -4.55 -21.53
C VAL A 105 -8.42 -5.30 -22.69
N ARG A 106 -9.14 -5.50 -23.79
CA ARG A 106 -8.64 -6.20 -24.98
C ARG A 106 -7.64 -5.36 -25.80
N SER A 107 -7.67 -4.04 -25.64
CA SER A 107 -6.71 -3.11 -26.23
C SER A 107 -5.46 -2.89 -25.38
N LEU A 108 -5.40 -3.42 -24.15
CA LEU A 108 -4.16 -3.38 -23.37
C LEU A 108 -3.10 -4.25 -24.04
N ASP A 109 -1.90 -3.70 -24.15
CA ASP A 109 -0.74 -4.45 -24.60
C ASP A 109 -0.54 -5.68 -23.72
N TRP A 110 -0.27 -6.82 -24.37
CA TRP A 110 0.07 -8.09 -23.72
C TRP A 110 1.16 -7.91 -22.64
N ARG A 111 2.11 -6.99 -22.85
CA ARG A 111 3.18 -6.69 -21.89
C ARG A 111 2.65 -6.10 -20.58
N ILE A 112 1.62 -5.26 -20.65
CA ILE A 112 0.98 -4.66 -19.46
C ILE A 112 0.13 -5.71 -18.76
N LEU A 113 -0.59 -6.54 -19.50
CA LEU A 113 -1.36 -7.66 -18.95
C LEU A 113 -0.45 -8.69 -18.25
N ALA A 114 0.66 -9.07 -18.88
CA ALA A 114 1.64 -9.98 -18.31
C ALA A 114 2.27 -9.39 -17.03
N ALA A 115 2.67 -8.11 -17.06
CA ALA A 115 3.21 -7.43 -15.87
C ALA A 115 2.17 -7.34 -14.73
N SER A 116 0.91 -7.06 -15.07
CA SER A 116 -0.18 -6.99 -14.09
C SER A 116 -0.50 -8.36 -13.50
N TYR A 117 -0.47 -9.42 -14.32
CA TYR A 117 -0.67 -10.79 -13.88
C TYR A 117 0.46 -11.26 -12.97
N ILE A 118 1.72 -11.00 -13.33
CA ILE A 118 2.88 -11.31 -12.47
C ILE A 118 2.73 -10.57 -11.14
N TYR A 119 2.40 -9.27 -11.17
CA TYR A 119 2.18 -8.49 -9.96
C TYR A 119 1.07 -9.09 -9.10
N LEU A 120 -0.04 -9.52 -9.70
CA LEU A 120 -1.13 -10.20 -9.01
C LEU A 120 -0.68 -11.50 -8.35
N VAL A 121 0.08 -12.35 -9.06
CA VAL A 121 0.58 -13.62 -8.51
C VAL A 121 1.52 -13.36 -7.34
N VAL A 122 2.45 -12.42 -7.48
CA VAL A 122 3.37 -12.03 -6.40
C VAL A 122 2.58 -11.53 -5.20
N LEU A 123 1.58 -10.67 -5.41
CA LEU A 123 0.79 -10.08 -4.34
C LEU A 123 -0.10 -11.12 -3.65
N PHE A 124 -0.64 -12.08 -4.42
CA PHE A 124 -1.48 -13.18 -3.92
C PHE A 124 -0.69 -14.17 -3.07
N VAL A 125 0.43 -14.67 -3.60
CA VAL A 125 1.29 -15.64 -2.88
C VAL A 125 1.85 -14.98 -1.62
N ASN A 126 2.33 -13.74 -1.75
CA ASN A 126 3.01 -13.10 -0.65
C ASN A 126 2.08 -12.53 0.42
N SER A 127 1.05 -11.79 0.03
CA SER A 127 0.15 -11.12 0.99
C SER A 127 -1.02 -12.01 1.41
N GLY A 128 -1.43 -12.95 0.57
CA GLY A 128 -2.49 -13.90 0.89
C GLY A 128 -1.94 -15.16 1.55
N VAL A 129 -1.14 -15.92 0.81
CA VAL A 129 -0.74 -17.27 1.24
C VAL A 129 0.31 -17.22 2.35
N LEU A 130 1.43 -16.54 2.13
CA LEU A 130 2.54 -16.54 3.10
C LEU A 130 2.15 -15.89 4.43
N MET A 131 1.49 -14.73 4.41
CA MET A 131 1.03 -14.04 5.62
C MET A 131 0.01 -14.86 6.43
N SER A 132 -0.99 -15.45 5.77
CA SER A 132 -1.99 -16.26 6.47
C SER A 132 -1.40 -17.54 7.03
N THR A 133 -0.46 -18.15 6.30
CA THR A 133 0.12 -19.45 6.69
C THR A 133 1.18 -19.31 7.77
N ILE A 134 2.03 -18.27 7.71
CA ILE A 134 3.10 -18.05 8.70
C ILE A 134 2.51 -17.76 10.08
N SER A 135 1.52 -16.88 10.18
CA SER A 135 0.86 -16.60 11.47
C SER A 135 0.19 -17.84 12.06
N LEU A 136 -0.59 -18.58 11.25
CA LEU A 136 -1.25 -19.80 11.70
C LEU A 136 -0.25 -20.89 12.09
N TYR A 137 0.84 -21.03 11.33
CA TYR A 137 1.90 -21.99 11.60
C TYR A 137 2.67 -21.67 12.89
N LEU A 138 3.00 -20.39 13.13
CA LEU A 138 3.62 -19.94 14.37
C LEU A 138 2.71 -20.21 15.57
N GLU A 139 1.41 -19.91 15.44
CA GLU A 139 0.42 -20.13 16.50
C GLU A 139 0.21 -21.62 16.81
N GLN A 140 0.16 -22.49 15.79
CA GLN A 140 0.03 -23.94 15.99
C GLN A 140 1.28 -24.57 16.59
N ARG A 141 2.47 -24.09 16.23
CA ARG A 141 3.73 -24.69 16.66
C ARG A 141 4.16 -24.25 18.06
N TRP A 142 3.79 -23.05 18.47
CA TRP A 142 4.27 -22.46 19.72
C TRP A 142 3.16 -21.91 20.66
N GLY A 143 1.89 -21.97 20.27
CA GLY A 143 0.79 -21.35 21.02
C GLY A 143 0.77 -19.83 20.88
N ALA A 144 -0.12 -19.14 21.60
CA ALA A 144 -0.25 -17.68 21.50
C ALA A 144 0.96 -16.89 22.06
N MET A 145 1.75 -17.51 22.94
CA MET A 145 2.90 -16.88 23.61
C MET A 145 4.12 -17.81 23.60
N ILE A 146 5.24 -17.32 23.08
CA ILE A 146 6.53 -18.01 23.14
C ILE A 146 7.31 -17.49 24.35
N PRO A 147 7.64 -18.32 25.34
CA PRO A 147 8.55 -17.92 26.40
C PRO A 147 9.97 -17.75 25.83
N VAL A 148 10.50 -16.52 25.86
CA VAL A 148 11.88 -16.19 25.47
C VAL A 148 12.60 -15.64 26.70
N GLY A 149 13.29 -16.52 27.43
CA GLY A 149 13.94 -16.16 28.70
C GLY A 149 12.91 -15.83 29.79
N THR A 150 13.06 -14.68 30.47
CA THR A 150 12.13 -14.23 31.54
C THR A 150 10.91 -13.46 31.04
N LYS A 151 10.73 -13.29 29.72
CA LYS A 151 9.57 -12.62 29.12
C LYS A 151 8.90 -13.51 28.08
N ALA A 152 7.57 -13.52 28.10
CA ALA A 152 6.78 -14.12 27.04
C ALA A 152 6.63 -13.10 25.90
N ILE A 153 6.98 -13.49 24.67
CA ILE A 153 6.79 -12.69 23.46
C ILE A 153 5.58 -13.28 22.72
N GLY A 154 4.60 -12.44 22.40
CA GLY A 154 3.43 -12.88 21.64
C GLY A 154 3.79 -13.19 20.19
N VAL A 155 3.15 -14.20 19.62
CA VAL A 155 3.34 -14.60 18.22
C VAL A 155 2.99 -13.45 17.26
N ALA A 156 2.07 -12.57 17.65
CA ALA A 156 1.72 -11.37 16.91
C ALA A 156 2.90 -10.39 16.77
N SER A 157 3.69 -10.18 17.82
CA SER A 157 4.90 -9.35 17.78
C SER A 157 5.97 -9.94 16.86
N LEU A 158 6.16 -11.26 16.86
CA LEU A 158 7.08 -11.93 15.95
C LEU A 158 6.63 -11.82 14.49
N GLY A 159 5.33 -11.98 14.21
CA GLY A 159 4.76 -11.72 12.89
C GLY A 159 4.96 -10.26 12.44
N GLY A 160 4.79 -9.32 13.36
CA GLY A 160 5.04 -7.90 13.13
C GLY A 160 6.51 -7.60 12.80
N VAL A 161 7.47 -8.20 13.50
CA VAL A 161 8.91 -8.05 13.23
C VAL A 161 9.29 -8.65 11.87
N LEU A 162 8.77 -9.82 11.52
CA LEU A 162 9.00 -10.42 10.20
C LEU A 162 8.45 -9.53 9.07
N LEU A 163 7.29 -8.92 9.29
CA LEU A 163 6.70 -7.98 8.34
C LEU A 163 7.53 -6.68 8.23
N ALA A 164 8.05 -6.17 9.34
CA ALA A 164 8.94 -5.00 9.35
C ALA A 164 10.25 -5.28 8.61
N LEU A 165 10.86 -6.46 8.81
CA LEU A 165 12.06 -6.88 8.10
C LEU A 165 11.82 -6.98 6.59
N ARG A 166 10.66 -7.52 6.19
CA ARG A 166 10.25 -7.56 4.78
C ARG A 166 10.11 -6.15 4.19
N SER A 167 9.43 -5.24 4.89
CA SER A 167 9.27 -3.85 4.45
C SER A 167 10.62 -3.14 4.33
N ALA A 168 11.55 -3.39 5.25
CA ALA A 168 12.91 -2.85 5.19
C ALA A 168 13.68 -3.37 3.96
N LEU A 169 13.58 -4.67 3.65
CA LEU A 169 14.17 -5.24 2.43
C LEU A 169 13.58 -4.61 1.16
N GLY A 170 12.26 -4.35 1.13
CA GLY A 170 11.60 -3.66 0.03
C GLY A 170 12.05 -2.21 -0.13
N ILE A 171 12.27 -1.49 0.97
CA ILE A 171 12.77 -0.10 0.98
C ILE A 171 14.18 -0.01 0.37
N VAL A 172 15.02 -1.03 0.53
CA VAL A 172 16.37 -1.07 -0.05
C VAL A 172 16.36 -1.61 -1.48
N ALA A 173 15.60 -2.67 -1.74
CA ALA A 173 15.54 -3.31 -3.05
C ALA A 173 14.92 -2.39 -4.12
N GLY A 174 13.91 -1.58 -3.76
CA GLY A 174 13.24 -0.67 -4.69
C GLY A 174 14.18 0.36 -5.33
N PRO A 175 14.91 1.18 -4.55
CA PRO A 175 15.89 2.13 -5.06
C PRO A 175 17.04 1.46 -5.81
N VAL A 176 17.55 0.33 -5.33
CA VAL A 176 18.64 -0.41 -6.00
C VAL A 176 18.18 -0.92 -7.37
N ALA A 177 17.00 -1.53 -7.45
CA ALA A 177 16.40 -1.99 -8.71
C ALA A 177 16.13 -0.82 -9.68
N GLY A 178 15.68 0.33 -9.15
CA GLY A 178 15.50 1.56 -9.93
C GLY A 178 16.81 2.09 -10.52
N ILE A 179 17.85 2.22 -9.70
CA ILE A 179 19.17 2.71 -10.13
C ILE A 179 19.79 1.75 -11.17
N VAL A 180 19.66 0.44 -10.96
CA VAL A 180 20.15 -0.56 -11.92
C VAL A 180 19.36 -0.51 -13.22
N SER A 181 18.04 -0.33 -13.17
CA SER A 181 17.19 -0.17 -14.36
C SER A 181 17.57 1.07 -15.16
N ASP A 182 17.75 2.20 -14.48
CA ASP A 182 18.05 3.48 -15.13
C ASP A 182 19.44 3.49 -15.77
N ARG A 183 20.42 2.82 -15.15
CA ARG A 183 21.77 2.66 -15.73
C ARG A 183 21.80 1.74 -16.95
N VAL A 184 20.92 0.75 -17.02
CA VAL A 184 20.88 -0.23 -18.11
C VAL A 184 19.98 0.24 -19.27
N GLY A 185 19.17 1.28 -19.07
CA GLY A 185 18.26 1.84 -20.08
C GLY A 185 17.15 0.88 -20.53
N ASN A 186 17.11 -0.33 -19.97
CA ASN A 186 16.18 -1.39 -20.32
C ASN A 186 15.69 -2.09 -19.05
N ARG A 187 14.37 -2.23 -18.93
CA ARG A 187 13.66 -2.58 -17.69
C ARG A 187 13.62 -4.10 -17.44
N TRP A 188 13.85 -4.88 -18.49
CA TRP A 188 13.68 -6.34 -18.50
C TRP A 188 14.75 -7.16 -17.75
N PRO A 189 16.04 -6.76 -17.71
CA PRO A 189 17.04 -7.48 -16.93
C PRO A 189 16.78 -7.41 -15.43
N VAL A 190 16.29 -6.27 -14.92
CA VAL A 190 15.96 -6.10 -13.50
C VAL A 190 14.77 -6.96 -13.11
N VAL A 191 13.76 -7.08 -13.99
CA VAL A 191 12.62 -7.98 -13.79
C VAL A 191 13.06 -9.45 -13.72
N ARG A 192 14.08 -9.88 -14.49
CA ARG A 192 14.58 -11.27 -14.43
C ARG A 192 15.35 -11.60 -13.16
N VAL A 193 15.94 -10.61 -12.50
CA VAL A 193 16.72 -10.80 -11.26
C VAL A 193 15.84 -10.72 -10.01
N GLY A 194 14.70 -10.02 -10.10
CA GLY A 194 13.75 -9.87 -8.98
C GLY A 194 12.60 -10.89 -8.93
N LEU A 195 12.47 -11.76 -9.93
CA LEU A 195 11.48 -12.85 -10.01
C LEU A 195 12.10 -14.15 -9.47
#